data_AF-A0A838NF64-F1
#
_entry.id   AF-A0A838NF64-F1
#
_cell.length_a   1.000
_cell.length_b   1.000
_cell.length_c   1.000
_cell.angle_alpha   90.00
_cell.angle_beta   90.00
_cell.angle_gamma   90.00
#
_symmetry.space_group_name_H-M   'P 1'
#
loop_
_entity.id
_entity.type
_entity.pdbx_description
1 polymer ?
#
loop_
_entity_poly.entity_id
_entity_poly.type
_entity_poly.pdbx_seq_one_letter_code
_entity_poly.pdbx_strand_id
1 'polypeptide(L)'
;ELPRTTPLREFSDNVAHSNRRGGLHVDDGPRADGETETVFYAPRTNPADANTAVVADFTMFTAYKHPGRAVWLRGRDHRLSHSVLADNAIGATFASSETFVEDALFVGESANIAGTVFNGAPRRGYEFYDGRVGADRVVFANFTAAGSIPSSALGFNRNNGFSVSTGNFAGDVSFINANQYYLETPHADKDGDKAAVFLDRDGDVTGAAGAFVVANNPFLITSGCTPRPEWNAYVCAQRYVGFSVRSDVEVVAPLTVTRDDAAALTLVGVPGSPNSAHGSMLPGRGYTMQFAGAVPLRPRITLSRTVDNEWVRLTLPYPQAALRVIRDFNTSSPLPAAVDLTELEASTGDRYWYDIATAMLHLKLVTRVGRTSATVQVEPM
;
A
#
# COMPACT_ATOMS: atom_id res chain seq x y z
N GLU A 1 -9.46 -6.19 -25.46
CA GLU A 1 -9.30 -6.50 -24.02
C GLU A 1 -8.85 -7.92 -23.69
N LEU A 2 -9.08 -8.92 -24.54
CA LEU A 2 -8.86 -10.33 -24.20
C LEU A 2 -7.51 -10.66 -23.53
N PRO A 3 -6.34 -10.16 -23.97
CA PRO A 3 -5.08 -10.48 -23.30
C PRO A 3 -5.03 -10.03 -21.83
N ARG A 4 -5.79 -9.01 -21.44
CA ARG A 4 -5.76 -8.41 -20.10
C ARG A 4 -6.59 -9.17 -19.08
N THR A 5 -7.55 -9.99 -19.52
CA THR A 5 -8.51 -10.68 -18.64
C THR A 5 -8.58 -12.18 -18.89
N THR A 6 -7.86 -12.69 -19.90
CA THR A 6 -7.78 -14.13 -20.16
C THR A 6 -6.95 -14.81 -19.07
N PRO A 7 -7.39 -15.97 -18.53
CA PRO A 7 -6.61 -16.76 -17.60
C PRO A 7 -5.23 -17.07 -18.14
N LEU A 8 -4.21 -16.98 -17.28
CA LEU A 8 -2.89 -17.49 -17.60
C LEU A 8 -3.02 -19.00 -17.80
N ARG A 9 -2.43 -19.52 -18.87
CA ARG A 9 -2.27 -20.97 -19.04
C ARG A 9 -1.05 -21.40 -18.23
N GLU A 10 -0.17 -22.21 -18.80
CA GLU A 10 1.04 -22.62 -18.14
C GLU A 10 2.13 -21.55 -18.24
N PHE A 11 2.67 -21.16 -17.09
CA PHE A 11 3.96 -20.48 -16.97
C PHE A 11 4.76 -21.22 -15.89
N SER A 12 5.67 -22.09 -16.33
CA SER A 12 6.46 -22.95 -15.45
C SER A 12 7.86 -23.15 -16.03
N ASP A 13 8.87 -23.25 -15.15
CA ASP A 13 10.26 -23.60 -15.51
C ASP A 13 10.89 -22.65 -16.54
N ASN A 14 10.50 -21.37 -16.49
CA ASN A 14 11.07 -20.34 -17.35
C ASN A 14 12.33 -19.75 -16.72
N VAL A 15 13.30 -19.41 -17.56
CA VAL A 15 14.57 -18.79 -17.13
C VAL A 15 14.77 -17.46 -17.85
N ALA A 16 15.09 -16.42 -17.09
CA ALA A 16 15.58 -15.15 -17.63
C ALA A 16 16.87 -14.75 -16.93
N HIS A 17 17.86 -14.23 -17.65
CA HIS A 17 19.07 -13.75 -16.98
C HIS A 17 19.79 -12.64 -17.74
N SER A 18 20.58 -11.86 -17.01
CA SER A 18 21.46 -10.83 -17.56
C SER A 18 20.74 -9.75 -18.37
N ASN A 19 19.42 -9.58 -18.20
CA ASN A 19 18.66 -8.56 -18.91
C ASN A 19 18.76 -7.21 -18.22
N ARG A 20 18.98 -6.14 -18.99
CA ARG A 20 19.11 -4.78 -18.44
C ARG A 20 17.82 -4.24 -17.81
N ARG A 21 16.65 -4.67 -18.31
CA ARG A 21 15.33 -4.10 -17.97
C ARG A 21 14.28 -5.17 -17.67
N GLY A 22 14.48 -5.99 -16.65
CA GLY A 22 13.48 -7.02 -16.29
C GLY A 22 13.80 -8.40 -16.81
N GLY A 23 13.43 -9.43 -16.05
CA GLY A 23 13.29 -10.80 -16.54
C GLY A 23 11.84 -11.07 -16.93
N LEU A 24 10.95 -11.20 -15.95
CA LEU A 24 9.50 -11.30 -16.13
C LEU A 24 8.86 -9.92 -15.98
N HIS A 25 8.14 -9.47 -17.00
CA HIS A 25 7.48 -8.16 -17.03
C HIS A 25 6.03 -8.29 -17.48
N VAL A 26 5.09 -8.10 -16.55
CA VAL A 26 3.64 -8.13 -16.80
C VAL A 26 3.11 -6.71 -16.64
N ASP A 27 3.15 -5.94 -17.72
CA ASP A 27 2.75 -4.52 -17.76
C ASP A 27 2.66 -4.02 -19.21
N ASP A 28 3.61 -4.37 -20.08
CA ASP A 28 3.63 -3.95 -21.48
C ASP A 28 2.81 -4.90 -22.38
N GLY A 29 1.49 -4.74 -22.36
CA GLY A 29 0.56 -5.60 -23.09
C GLY A 29 0.46 -5.27 -24.58
N PRO A 30 0.08 -6.25 -25.44
CA PRO A 30 0.08 -6.07 -26.89
C PRO A 30 -1.12 -5.22 -27.36
N ARG A 31 -0.87 -4.35 -28.34
CA ARG A 31 -1.88 -3.61 -29.10
C ARG A 31 -2.12 -4.26 -30.47
N ALA A 32 -3.23 -3.91 -31.11
CA ALA A 32 -3.60 -4.46 -32.41
C ALA A 32 -2.66 -4.02 -33.55
N ASP A 33 -1.94 -2.91 -33.37
CA ASP A 33 -0.97 -2.35 -34.30
C ASP A 33 0.45 -2.94 -34.14
N GLY A 34 0.64 -3.90 -33.23
CA GLY A 34 1.93 -4.54 -32.96
C GLY A 34 2.79 -3.81 -31.94
N GLU A 35 2.36 -2.66 -31.43
CA GLU A 35 3.03 -1.93 -30.34
C GLU A 35 2.59 -2.44 -28.96
N THR A 36 3.20 -1.90 -27.91
CA THR A 36 2.82 -2.19 -26.51
C THR A 36 2.17 -0.99 -25.83
N GLU A 37 1.39 -1.26 -24.80
CA GLU A 37 0.83 -0.25 -23.89
C GLU A 37 0.89 -0.76 -22.46
N THR A 38 0.89 0.16 -21.50
CA THR A 38 0.67 -0.19 -20.08
C THR A 38 -0.69 -0.87 -19.91
N VAL A 39 -0.67 -2.08 -19.37
CA VAL A 39 -1.84 -2.90 -19.08
C VAL A 39 -1.87 -3.31 -17.61
N PHE A 40 -3.09 -3.40 -17.12
CA PHE A 40 -3.40 -4.00 -15.83
C PHE A 40 -3.92 -5.41 -16.07
N TYR A 41 -3.13 -6.44 -15.73
CA TYR A 41 -3.54 -7.82 -15.92
C TYR A 41 -4.49 -8.27 -14.80
N ALA A 42 -5.69 -8.71 -15.16
CA ALA A 42 -6.75 -9.08 -14.23
C ALA A 42 -7.47 -10.34 -14.73
N PRO A 43 -6.82 -11.51 -14.66
CA PRO A 43 -7.31 -12.76 -15.23
C PRO A 43 -8.64 -13.22 -14.59
N ARG A 44 -9.54 -13.78 -15.41
CA ARG A 44 -10.89 -14.20 -15.01
C ARG A 44 -11.30 -15.49 -15.69
N THR A 45 -12.01 -16.39 -15.01
CA THR A 45 -12.58 -17.60 -15.64
C THR A 45 -13.47 -17.24 -16.83
N ASN A 46 -14.33 -16.23 -16.66
CA ASN A 46 -15.08 -15.61 -17.73
C ASN A 46 -14.56 -14.18 -17.93
N PRO A 47 -13.82 -13.89 -19.02
CA PRO A 47 -13.28 -12.55 -19.29
C PRO A 47 -14.32 -11.42 -19.24
N ALA A 48 -15.58 -11.71 -19.54
CA ALA A 48 -16.68 -10.75 -19.53
C ALA A 48 -17.29 -10.51 -18.12
N ASP A 49 -17.00 -11.36 -17.13
CA ASP A 49 -17.54 -11.25 -15.77
C ASP A 49 -16.46 -10.84 -14.77
N ALA A 50 -16.52 -9.59 -14.30
CA ALA A 50 -15.57 -9.01 -13.36
C ALA A 50 -15.53 -9.71 -11.98
N ASN A 51 -16.51 -10.54 -11.64
CA ASN A 51 -16.56 -11.26 -10.37
C ASN A 51 -15.89 -12.63 -10.41
N THR A 52 -15.35 -13.04 -11.56
CA THR A 52 -14.76 -14.37 -11.76
C THR A 52 -13.24 -14.36 -11.76
N ALA A 53 -12.61 -13.51 -10.94
CA ALA A 53 -11.16 -13.41 -10.84
C ALA A 53 -10.52 -14.78 -10.57
N VAL A 54 -9.41 -15.06 -11.25
CA VAL A 54 -8.62 -16.29 -11.05
C VAL A 54 -7.16 -15.93 -10.85
N VAL A 55 -6.45 -16.76 -10.09
CA VAL A 55 -5.02 -16.53 -9.86
C VAL A 55 -4.23 -16.84 -11.13
N ALA A 56 -3.40 -15.90 -11.58
CA ALA A 56 -2.33 -16.18 -12.53
C ALA A 56 -1.05 -16.54 -11.78
N ASP A 57 -0.69 -17.81 -11.82
CA ASP A 57 0.49 -18.35 -11.15
C ASP A 57 1.69 -18.44 -12.10
N PHE A 58 2.69 -17.60 -11.84
CA PHE A 58 4.00 -17.65 -12.46
C PHE A 58 4.88 -18.55 -11.57
N THR A 59 4.85 -19.84 -11.84
CA THR A 59 5.50 -20.84 -11.00
C THR A 59 6.89 -21.23 -11.52
N MET A 60 7.78 -21.65 -10.63
CA MET A 60 9.12 -22.17 -10.97
C MET A 60 9.91 -21.22 -11.89
N PHE A 61 9.78 -19.90 -11.70
CA PHE A 61 10.55 -18.94 -12.46
C PHE A 61 11.94 -18.78 -11.88
N THR A 62 12.96 -18.90 -12.72
CA THR A 62 14.35 -18.64 -12.32
C THR A 62 14.84 -17.36 -12.98
N ALA A 63 15.30 -16.39 -12.18
CA ALA A 63 15.88 -15.17 -12.72
C ALA A 63 17.15 -14.72 -12.01
N TYR A 64 18.18 -14.40 -12.79
CA TYR A 64 19.45 -13.98 -12.21
C TYR A 64 20.24 -12.92 -12.97
N LYS A 65 21.11 -12.20 -12.24
CA LYS A 65 22.06 -11.22 -12.79
C LYS A 65 21.40 -10.03 -13.51
N HIS A 66 20.20 -9.64 -13.09
CA HIS A 66 19.54 -8.43 -13.61
C HIS A 66 20.06 -7.17 -12.89
N PRO A 67 20.62 -6.16 -13.59
CA PRO A 67 20.93 -4.85 -13.01
C PRO A 67 19.72 -3.99 -12.69
N GLY A 68 18.53 -4.43 -13.08
CA GLY A 68 17.26 -3.86 -12.65
C GLY A 68 16.46 -4.87 -11.82
N ARG A 69 15.15 -4.82 -11.99
CA ARG A 69 14.21 -5.78 -11.42
C ARG A 69 14.30 -7.11 -12.14
N ALA A 70 14.13 -8.23 -11.44
CA ALA A 70 13.98 -9.55 -12.07
C ALA A 70 12.51 -9.79 -12.43
N VAL A 71 11.58 -9.41 -11.54
CA VAL A 71 10.14 -9.56 -11.73
C VAL A 71 9.43 -8.23 -11.51
N TRP A 72 8.56 -7.87 -12.44
CA TRP A 72 7.60 -6.78 -12.32
C TRP A 72 6.21 -7.27 -12.72
N LEU A 73 5.25 -7.22 -11.78
CA LEU A 73 3.86 -7.59 -12.03
C LEU A 73 2.94 -6.40 -11.81
N ARG A 74 2.19 -5.99 -12.84
CA ARG A 74 1.10 -5.02 -12.76
C ARG A 74 -0.24 -5.68 -13.01
N GLY A 75 -1.17 -5.53 -12.08
CA GLY A 75 -2.48 -6.18 -12.20
C GLY A 75 -3.10 -6.59 -10.88
N ARG A 76 -3.74 -7.75 -10.83
CA ARG A 76 -4.32 -8.31 -9.60
C ARG A 76 -4.40 -9.83 -9.65
N ASP A 77 -4.49 -10.43 -8.47
CA ASP A 77 -4.67 -11.88 -8.30
C ASP A 77 -3.53 -12.65 -9.01
N HIS A 78 -2.27 -12.25 -8.78
CA HIS A 78 -1.11 -12.97 -9.29
C HIS A 78 -0.40 -13.73 -8.17
N ARG A 79 0.27 -14.82 -8.54
CA ARG A 79 1.18 -15.53 -7.65
C ARG A 79 2.52 -15.72 -8.33
N LEU A 80 3.62 -15.41 -7.64
CA LEU A 80 4.96 -15.83 -8.03
C LEU A 80 5.37 -16.98 -7.10
N SER A 81 5.23 -18.23 -7.54
CA SER A 81 5.46 -19.40 -6.68
C SER A 81 6.72 -20.18 -7.05
N HIS A 82 7.31 -20.90 -6.09
CA HIS A 82 8.41 -21.85 -6.33
C HIS A 82 9.61 -21.26 -7.08
N SER A 83 9.81 -19.94 -6.99
CA SER A 83 10.71 -19.19 -7.85
C SER A 83 12.09 -19.01 -7.20
N VAL A 84 13.14 -18.93 -8.00
CA VAL A 84 14.52 -18.67 -7.55
C VAL A 84 15.03 -17.39 -8.19
N LEU A 85 15.15 -16.33 -7.39
CA LEU A 85 15.62 -15.02 -7.84
C LEU A 85 16.98 -14.71 -7.20
N ALA A 86 18.06 -14.82 -7.97
CA ALA A 86 19.41 -14.69 -7.45
C ALA A 86 20.16 -13.53 -8.11
N ASP A 87 21.04 -12.84 -7.39
CA ASP A 87 22.00 -11.92 -8.01
C ASP A 87 21.33 -10.79 -8.80
N ASN A 88 20.15 -10.33 -8.38
CA ASN A 88 19.44 -9.22 -9.03
C ASN A 88 19.58 -7.95 -8.20
N ALA A 89 19.60 -6.78 -8.84
CA ALA A 89 19.56 -5.51 -8.13
C ALA A 89 18.24 -5.39 -7.34
N ILE A 90 17.13 -5.82 -7.94
CA ILE A 90 15.84 -5.99 -7.27
C ILE A 90 15.27 -7.36 -7.67
N GLY A 91 14.87 -8.19 -6.72
CA GLY A 91 14.26 -9.49 -7.01
C GLY A 91 12.87 -9.33 -7.63
N ALA A 92 11.89 -8.87 -6.85
CA ALA A 92 10.52 -8.70 -7.32
C ALA A 92 9.84 -7.43 -6.78
N THR A 93 9.04 -6.79 -7.63
CA THR A 93 8.22 -5.60 -7.29
C THR A 93 6.84 -5.74 -7.92
N PHE A 94 5.78 -5.51 -7.15
CA PHE A 94 4.41 -5.72 -7.60
C PHE A 94 3.61 -4.40 -7.59
N ALA A 95 3.25 -3.90 -8.75
CA ALA A 95 2.29 -2.81 -8.96
C ALA A 95 0.87 -3.40 -9.04
N SER A 96 0.48 -4.12 -7.99
CA SER A 96 -0.60 -5.10 -8.08
C SER A 96 -1.40 -5.23 -6.77
N SER A 97 -2.60 -5.79 -6.84
CA SER A 97 -3.45 -6.06 -5.67
C SER A 97 -3.80 -7.52 -5.52
N GLU A 98 -3.80 -8.02 -4.29
CA GLU A 98 -3.98 -9.45 -3.98
C GLU A 98 -2.95 -10.31 -4.73
N THR A 99 -1.68 -9.89 -4.69
CA THR A 99 -0.59 -10.52 -5.42
C THR A 99 0.58 -10.85 -4.50
N PHE A 100 0.99 -12.12 -4.47
CA PHE A 100 1.93 -12.62 -3.47
C PHE A 100 3.08 -13.41 -4.11
N VAL A 101 4.24 -13.35 -3.47
CA VAL A 101 5.33 -14.30 -3.70
C VAL A 101 5.26 -15.39 -2.65
N GLU A 102 5.28 -16.65 -3.08
CA GLU A 102 5.06 -17.81 -2.23
C GLU A 102 6.12 -18.89 -2.50
N ASP A 103 6.58 -19.59 -1.45
CA ASP A 103 7.42 -20.78 -1.59
C ASP A 103 8.70 -20.53 -2.42
N ALA A 104 9.41 -19.42 -2.17
CA ALA A 104 10.46 -18.91 -3.05
C ALA A 104 11.83 -18.73 -2.36
N LEU A 105 12.89 -18.69 -3.17
CA LEU A 105 14.26 -18.40 -2.72
C LEU A 105 14.77 -17.12 -3.40
N PHE A 106 15.20 -16.17 -2.58
CA PHE A 106 15.83 -14.94 -3.01
C PHE A 106 17.28 -14.93 -2.53
N VAL A 107 18.23 -14.76 -3.44
CA VAL A 107 19.67 -14.67 -3.12
C VAL A 107 20.18 -13.30 -3.54
N GLY A 108 20.65 -12.51 -2.58
CA GLY A 108 21.18 -11.17 -2.83
C GLY A 108 22.48 -11.24 -3.63
N GLU A 109 23.57 -11.62 -2.97
CA GLU A 109 24.88 -11.78 -3.62
C GLU A 109 25.41 -13.20 -3.44
N SER A 110 25.63 -13.87 -4.57
CA SER A 110 26.32 -15.16 -4.63
C SER A 110 27.81 -14.97 -4.91
N ALA A 111 28.61 -15.99 -4.59
CA ALA A 111 30.03 -16.03 -4.90
C ALA A 111 30.32 -15.93 -6.42
N ASN A 112 29.34 -16.23 -7.27
CA ASN A 112 29.46 -16.19 -8.72
C ASN A 112 29.58 -14.75 -9.27
N ILE A 113 29.18 -13.73 -8.51
CA ILE A 113 29.15 -12.34 -8.97
C ILE A 113 29.73 -11.33 -7.97
N ALA A 114 30.42 -11.79 -6.93
CA ALA A 114 30.93 -10.94 -5.85
C ALA A 114 31.58 -9.65 -6.39
N GLY A 115 30.87 -8.53 -6.30
CA GLY A 115 31.32 -7.20 -6.72
C GLY A 115 31.34 -6.88 -8.23
N THR A 116 31.01 -7.80 -9.14
CA THR A 116 31.30 -7.60 -10.58
C THR A 116 30.15 -7.06 -11.42
N VAL A 117 28.88 -7.37 -11.08
CA VAL A 117 27.73 -6.99 -11.94
C VAL A 117 27.15 -5.62 -11.54
N PHE A 118 27.28 -5.22 -10.27
CA PHE A 118 26.60 -4.02 -9.74
C PHE A 118 27.51 -3.00 -9.06
N ASN A 119 28.85 -3.14 -9.13
CA ASN A 119 29.81 -2.20 -8.51
C ASN A 119 29.47 -1.83 -7.05
N GLY A 120 28.95 -2.79 -6.28
CA GLY A 120 28.55 -2.57 -4.87
C GLY A 120 27.21 -1.85 -4.67
N ALA A 121 26.39 -1.67 -5.70
CA ALA A 121 25.05 -1.10 -5.55
C ALA A 121 24.16 -1.98 -4.64
N PRO A 122 23.32 -1.38 -3.77
CA PRO A 122 22.51 -2.12 -2.82
C PRO A 122 21.41 -2.91 -3.52
N ARG A 123 21.25 -4.15 -3.08
CA ARG A 123 20.26 -5.10 -3.59
C ARG A 123 19.02 -5.11 -2.71
N ARG A 124 17.86 -5.30 -3.31
CA ARG A 124 16.59 -5.48 -2.59
C ARG A 124 15.94 -6.79 -3.02
N GLY A 125 15.66 -7.68 -2.09
CA GLY A 125 15.02 -8.96 -2.40
C GLY A 125 13.61 -8.72 -2.95
N TYR A 126 12.71 -8.29 -2.08
CA TYR A 126 11.32 -8.02 -2.38
C TYR A 126 10.94 -6.56 -2.09
N GLU A 127 10.22 -5.94 -3.02
CA GLU A 127 9.69 -4.58 -2.90
C GLU A 127 8.16 -4.59 -2.74
N PHE A 128 7.70 -4.18 -1.56
CA PHE A 128 6.32 -3.74 -1.37
C PHE A 128 6.05 -2.49 -2.22
N TYR A 129 4.92 -2.47 -2.94
CA TYR A 129 4.56 -1.36 -3.81
C TYR A 129 3.02 -1.20 -3.91
N ASP A 130 2.51 -0.71 -5.03
CA ASP A 130 1.16 -0.18 -5.21
C ASP A 130 0.08 -1.26 -5.23
N GLY A 131 -0.63 -1.37 -4.10
CA GLY A 131 -1.70 -2.34 -3.85
C GLY A 131 -1.36 -3.31 -2.71
N ARG A 132 -2.24 -4.29 -2.47
CA ARG A 132 -1.97 -5.32 -1.44
C ARG A 132 -1.06 -6.40 -2.00
N VAL A 133 0.15 -6.46 -1.47
CA VAL A 133 1.19 -7.39 -1.89
C VAL A 133 1.94 -7.96 -0.69
N GLY A 134 2.55 -9.12 -0.83
CA GLY A 134 3.23 -9.76 0.28
C GLY A 134 4.15 -10.91 -0.11
N ALA A 135 4.94 -11.34 0.88
CA ALA A 135 5.84 -12.47 0.78
C ALA A 135 5.46 -13.51 1.84
N ASP A 136 5.28 -14.76 1.43
CA ASP A 136 4.87 -15.88 2.29
C ASP A 136 5.75 -17.11 2.02
N ARG A 137 6.30 -17.77 3.05
CA ARG A 137 7.19 -18.94 2.85
C ARG A 137 8.38 -18.63 1.94
N VAL A 138 9.12 -17.55 2.25
CA VAL A 138 10.25 -17.08 1.42
C VAL A 138 11.56 -17.12 2.20
N VAL A 139 12.58 -17.72 1.59
CA VAL A 139 13.96 -17.68 2.09
C VAL A 139 14.71 -16.53 1.42
N PHE A 140 15.30 -15.64 2.22
CA PHE A 140 16.19 -14.59 1.76
C PHE A 140 17.62 -14.86 2.22
N ALA A 141 18.54 -15.03 1.28
CA ALA A 141 19.94 -15.34 1.55
C ALA A 141 20.89 -14.25 1.03
N ASN A 142 21.95 -13.94 1.78
CA ASN A 142 23.07 -13.09 1.35
C ASN A 142 22.70 -11.65 0.92
N PHE A 143 21.87 -10.97 1.70
CA PHE A 143 21.61 -9.53 1.56
C PHE A 143 22.45 -8.74 2.56
N THR A 144 23.77 -8.69 2.36
CA THR A 144 24.73 -8.19 3.37
C THR A 144 25.43 -6.88 3.01
N ALA A 145 25.39 -6.44 1.75
CA ALA A 145 26.19 -5.28 1.34
C ALA A 145 25.80 -4.04 2.15
N ALA A 146 26.77 -3.47 2.84
CA ALA A 146 26.61 -2.28 3.67
C ALA A 146 26.90 -1.00 2.85
N GLY A 147 26.38 0.13 3.30
CA GLY A 147 26.54 1.43 2.66
C GLY A 147 25.57 2.45 3.25
N SER A 148 25.53 3.66 2.67
CA SER A 148 24.51 4.67 3.03
C SER A 148 23.08 4.21 2.71
N ILE A 149 22.95 3.29 1.75
CA ILE A 149 21.75 2.47 1.52
C ILE A 149 22.25 1.02 1.56
N PRO A 150 21.88 0.21 2.56
CA PRO A 150 22.28 -1.19 2.62
C PRO A 150 21.45 -2.06 1.68
N SER A 151 21.99 -3.23 1.34
CA SER A 151 21.18 -4.31 0.78
C SER A 151 20.21 -4.83 1.84
N SER A 152 19.02 -5.26 1.42
CA SER A 152 17.96 -5.75 2.30
C SER A 152 17.12 -6.83 1.61
N ALA A 153 16.65 -7.79 2.39
CA ALA A 153 15.73 -8.81 1.93
C ALA A 153 14.36 -8.22 1.58
N LEU A 154 13.80 -7.40 2.46
CA LEU A 154 12.53 -6.69 2.28
C LEU A 154 12.75 -5.17 2.18
N GLY A 155 11.89 -4.48 1.44
CA GLY A 155 11.84 -3.02 1.40
C GLY A 155 10.62 -2.54 0.63
N PHE A 156 10.43 -1.23 0.54
CA PHE A 156 9.43 -0.66 -0.39
C PHE A 156 10.09 -0.26 -1.70
N ASN A 157 9.31 -0.10 -2.77
CA ASN A 157 9.79 0.56 -3.98
C ASN A 157 10.36 1.95 -3.62
N ARG A 158 11.55 2.28 -4.14
CA ARG A 158 12.24 3.55 -3.85
C ARG A 158 11.53 4.72 -4.53
N ASN A 159 11.50 5.89 -3.86
CA ASN A 159 10.88 7.12 -4.37
C ASN A 159 9.40 6.92 -4.76
N ASN A 160 8.65 6.23 -3.90
CA ASN A 160 7.30 5.79 -4.20
C ASN A 160 6.27 6.93 -3.99
N GLY A 161 5.78 7.50 -5.08
CA GLY A 161 4.65 8.44 -5.06
C GLY A 161 3.26 7.80 -5.00
N PHE A 162 3.15 6.49 -5.26
CA PHE A 162 1.88 5.78 -5.36
C PHE A 162 1.42 5.23 -4.01
N SER A 163 0.11 4.94 -3.92
CA SER A 163 -0.48 4.40 -2.69
C SER A 163 0.18 3.08 -2.27
N VAL A 164 0.21 2.82 -0.98
CA VAL A 164 0.60 1.53 -0.41
C VAL A 164 -0.57 0.98 0.41
N SER A 165 -0.68 -0.34 0.49
CA SER A 165 -1.74 -0.99 1.26
C SER A 165 -1.28 -1.31 2.67
N THR A 166 -2.07 -0.96 3.68
CA THR A 166 -1.86 -1.45 5.06
C THR A 166 -2.10 -2.95 5.21
N GLY A 167 -2.61 -3.60 4.17
CA GLY A 167 -2.71 -5.06 4.08
C GLY A 167 -1.46 -5.75 3.54
N ASN A 168 -0.38 -5.02 3.26
CA ASN A 168 0.90 -5.60 2.89
C ASN A 168 1.46 -6.44 4.05
N PHE A 169 2.11 -7.55 3.75
CA PHE A 169 2.60 -8.45 4.80
C PHE A 169 3.84 -9.25 4.40
N ALA A 170 4.57 -9.70 5.42
CA ALA A 170 5.53 -10.81 5.34
C ALA A 170 5.09 -11.91 6.32
N GLY A 171 5.19 -13.17 5.94
CA GLY A 171 4.88 -14.31 6.81
C GLY A 171 5.67 -15.55 6.45
N ASP A 172 6.00 -16.37 7.43
CA ASP A 172 6.85 -17.56 7.30
C ASP A 172 8.11 -17.28 6.46
N VAL A 173 8.80 -16.16 6.74
CA VAL A 173 10.01 -15.77 6.02
C VAL A 173 11.24 -16.18 6.81
N SER A 174 12.35 -16.49 6.13
CA SER A 174 13.61 -16.80 6.80
C SER A 174 14.78 -16.05 6.19
N PHE A 175 15.76 -15.73 7.03
CA PHE A 175 16.90 -14.90 6.67
C PHE A 175 18.20 -15.65 6.93
N ILE A 176 18.97 -15.89 5.88
CA ILE A 176 20.28 -16.54 5.95
C ILE A 176 21.33 -15.50 5.56
N ASN A 177 22.07 -14.97 6.54
CA ASN A 177 23.09 -13.95 6.28
C ASN A 177 22.50 -12.75 5.50
N ALA A 178 21.43 -12.15 6.03
CA ALA A 178 20.68 -11.11 5.33
C ALA A 178 20.20 -10.02 6.29
N ASN A 179 20.33 -8.75 5.87
CA ASN A 179 19.60 -7.66 6.48
C ASN A 179 18.11 -7.84 6.16
N GLN A 180 17.27 -7.92 7.18
CA GLN A 180 15.85 -8.26 7.01
C GLN A 180 15.09 -7.18 6.23
N TYR A 181 15.29 -5.92 6.60
CA TYR A 181 14.54 -4.81 6.05
C TYR A 181 15.36 -3.53 6.01
N TYR A 182 15.09 -2.67 5.02
CA TYR A 182 15.56 -1.29 5.02
C TYR A 182 14.62 -0.38 4.21
N LEU A 183 14.31 0.78 4.77
CA LEU A 183 13.57 1.84 4.09
C LEU A 183 14.39 3.12 3.97
N GLU A 184 14.43 3.71 2.78
CA GLU A 184 15.01 5.02 2.58
C GLU A 184 14.26 6.11 3.37
N THR A 185 14.92 7.23 3.70
CA THR A 185 14.25 8.37 4.33
C THR A 185 13.08 8.83 3.48
N PRO A 186 11.85 8.91 4.02
CA PRO A 186 10.69 9.29 3.21
C PRO A 186 10.84 10.67 2.57
N HIS A 187 10.63 10.72 1.26
CA HIS A 187 10.65 11.98 0.52
C HIS A 187 9.35 12.76 0.74
N ALA A 188 9.46 14.08 0.89
CA ALA A 188 8.31 14.94 1.16
C ALA A 188 7.25 14.89 0.03
N ASP A 189 7.66 14.66 -1.22
CA ASP A 189 6.81 14.58 -2.41
C ASP A 189 6.40 13.14 -2.79
N LYS A 190 6.67 12.14 -1.92
CA LYS A 190 6.41 10.73 -2.20
C LYS A 190 5.48 10.13 -1.14
N ASP A 191 4.18 10.10 -1.47
CA ASP A 191 3.13 9.66 -0.53
C ASP A 191 3.29 8.20 -0.10
N GLY A 192 3.71 7.32 -1.00
CA GLY A 192 3.98 5.91 -0.70
C GLY A 192 5.14 5.71 0.27
N ASP A 193 6.20 6.53 0.16
CA ASP A 193 7.32 6.49 1.14
C ASP A 193 6.83 6.90 2.54
N LYS A 194 6.04 7.97 2.61
CA LYS A 194 5.53 8.51 3.88
C LYS A 194 4.50 7.60 4.55
N ALA A 195 3.80 6.78 3.79
CA ALA A 195 2.72 5.91 4.26
C ALA A 195 3.11 4.43 4.37
N ALA A 196 4.38 4.07 4.13
CA ALA A 196 4.85 2.70 4.11
C ALA A 196 4.67 1.98 5.45
N VAL A 197 3.84 0.93 5.44
CA VAL A 197 3.65 -0.02 6.55
C VAL A 197 3.46 -1.43 5.99
N PHE A 198 3.93 -2.45 6.69
CA PHE A 198 3.56 -3.84 6.43
C PHE A 198 3.43 -4.63 7.74
N LEU A 199 2.60 -5.66 7.71
CA LEU A 199 2.38 -6.60 8.81
C LEU A 199 3.46 -7.70 8.78
N ASP A 200 4.22 -7.83 9.86
CA ASP A 200 4.95 -9.05 10.16
C ASP A 200 3.95 -10.05 10.77
N ARG A 201 3.43 -10.93 9.93
CA ARG A 201 2.28 -11.79 10.28
C ARG A 201 2.65 -12.79 11.36
N ASP A 202 3.80 -13.43 11.20
CA ASP A 202 4.21 -14.59 11.99
C ASP A 202 5.36 -14.25 12.96
N GLY A 203 5.97 -13.06 12.83
CA GLY A 203 7.00 -12.57 13.74
C GLY A 203 8.42 -12.79 13.25
N ASP A 204 8.60 -13.38 12.06
CA ASP A 204 9.91 -13.78 11.55
C ASP A 204 10.80 -12.58 11.15
N VAL A 205 10.20 -11.42 10.90
CA VAL A 205 10.94 -10.19 10.57
C VAL A 205 11.38 -9.47 11.84
N THR A 206 10.44 -9.26 12.77
CA THR A 206 10.58 -8.35 13.91
C THR A 206 10.87 -9.05 15.24
N GLY A 207 10.61 -10.35 15.31
CA GLY A 207 10.55 -11.15 16.53
C GLY A 207 9.20 -11.09 17.26
N ALA A 208 8.20 -10.39 16.71
CA ALA A 208 6.89 -10.20 17.33
C ALA A 208 5.75 -10.40 16.30
N ALA A 209 5.06 -11.54 16.40
CA ALA A 209 3.93 -11.85 15.52
C ALA A 209 2.82 -10.79 15.62
N GLY A 210 2.29 -10.39 14.46
CA GLY A 210 1.24 -9.38 14.36
C GLY A 210 1.73 -7.93 14.48
N ALA A 211 3.04 -7.71 14.66
CA ALA A 211 3.60 -6.35 14.69
C ALA A 211 3.66 -5.76 13.28
N PHE A 212 3.57 -4.43 13.19
CA PHE A 212 3.80 -3.68 11.96
C PHE A 212 5.21 -3.10 11.94
N VAL A 213 5.85 -3.18 10.78
CA VAL A 213 7.04 -2.36 10.46
C VAL A 213 6.56 -1.14 9.69
N VAL A 214 6.94 0.04 10.16
CA VAL A 214 6.44 1.32 9.63
C VAL A 214 7.56 2.29 9.30
N ALA A 215 7.30 3.18 8.33
CA ALA A 215 8.20 4.24 7.96
C ALA A 215 8.58 5.11 9.17
N ASN A 216 9.80 5.64 9.15
CA ASN A 216 10.27 6.66 10.07
C ASN A 216 9.54 8.00 9.82
N ASN A 217 8.27 8.04 10.22
CA ASN A 217 7.36 9.16 10.06
C ASN A 217 6.53 9.33 11.35
N PRO A 218 6.67 10.47 12.08
CA PRO A 218 5.94 10.71 13.33
C PRO A 218 4.41 10.56 13.23
N PHE A 219 3.83 10.75 12.04
CA PHE A 219 2.39 10.52 11.84
C PHE A 219 1.97 9.07 12.09
N LEU A 220 2.86 8.11 11.77
CA LEU A 220 2.63 6.68 11.93
C LEU A 220 3.09 6.14 13.29
N ILE A 221 3.90 6.89 14.04
CA ILE A 221 4.61 6.40 15.22
C ILE A 221 3.87 6.83 16.50
N THR A 222 3.76 5.93 17.47
CA THR A 222 3.31 6.23 18.83
C THR A 222 4.41 5.93 19.83
N SER A 223 4.24 6.33 21.10
CA SER A 223 5.19 6.02 22.18
C SER A 223 5.39 4.52 22.42
N GLY A 224 4.48 3.66 21.95
CA GLY A 224 4.60 2.20 22.04
C GLY A 224 5.43 1.56 20.93
N CYS A 225 5.88 2.33 19.94
CA CYS A 225 6.72 1.80 18.86
C CYS A 225 8.19 1.74 19.27
N THR A 226 8.87 0.66 18.87
CA THR A 226 10.31 0.46 19.10
C THR A 226 11.10 0.88 17.85
N PRO A 227 12.07 1.80 17.95
CA PRO A 227 12.91 2.16 16.81
C PRO A 227 13.83 1.00 16.40
N ARG A 228 14.04 0.85 15.09
CA ARG A 228 15.05 -0.01 14.46
C ARG A 228 15.94 0.86 13.56
N PRO A 229 16.95 1.56 14.12
CA PRO A 229 17.78 2.49 13.37
C PRO A 229 18.46 1.87 12.14
N GLU A 230 18.86 0.62 12.24
CA GLU A 230 19.46 -0.17 11.17
C GLU A 230 18.53 -0.42 9.97
N TRP A 231 17.22 -0.27 10.18
CA TRP A 231 16.20 -0.36 9.13
C TRP A 231 15.68 1.00 8.68
N ASN A 232 16.05 2.07 9.39
CA ASN A 232 15.40 3.39 9.32
C ASN A 232 13.86 3.28 9.43
N ALA A 233 13.40 2.50 10.40
CA ALA A 233 12.01 2.15 10.59
C ALA A 233 11.66 1.93 12.06
N TYR A 234 10.37 1.70 12.33
CA TYR A 234 9.87 1.38 13.66
C TYR A 234 9.07 0.08 13.63
N VAL A 235 9.12 -0.67 14.71
CA VAL A 235 8.26 -1.83 14.98
C VAL A 235 7.17 -1.41 15.95
N CYS A 236 5.92 -1.64 15.59
CA CYS A 236 4.74 -1.14 16.30
C CYS A 236 3.74 -2.28 16.50
N ALA A 237 3.26 -2.49 17.73
CA ALA A 237 2.29 -3.56 18.01
C ALA A 237 0.85 -3.21 17.59
N GLN A 238 0.55 -1.93 17.40
CA GLN A 238 -0.79 -1.49 17.00
C GLN A 238 -1.09 -1.72 15.52
N ARG A 239 -2.38 -1.82 15.19
CA ARG A 239 -2.88 -1.94 13.83
C ARG A 239 -2.85 -0.62 13.06
N TYR A 240 -2.80 -0.73 11.74
CA TYR A 240 -2.92 0.39 10.80
C TYR A 240 -4.06 0.16 9.82
N VAL A 241 -4.76 1.23 9.49
CA VAL A 241 -5.82 1.23 8.49
C VAL A 241 -5.42 2.12 7.32
N GLY A 242 -5.79 1.71 6.11
CA GLY A 242 -5.62 2.57 4.94
C GLY A 242 -6.68 3.65 4.95
N PHE A 243 -6.34 4.85 4.50
CA PHE A 243 -7.32 5.89 4.26
C PHE A 243 -7.19 6.47 2.85
N SER A 244 -8.31 6.92 2.31
CA SER A 244 -8.34 7.68 1.07
C SER A 244 -9.34 8.80 1.13
N VAL A 245 -8.97 9.96 0.59
CA VAL A 245 -9.89 11.05 0.25
C VAL A 245 -9.90 11.16 -1.27
N ARG A 246 -11.07 11.10 -1.89
CA ARG A 246 -11.24 11.13 -3.34
C ARG A 246 -12.38 12.05 -3.73
N SER A 247 -12.27 12.71 -4.87
CA SER A 247 -13.39 13.34 -5.58
C SER A 247 -13.36 12.92 -7.05
N ASP A 248 -14.52 12.85 -7.68
CA ASP A 248 -14.62 12.46 -9.09
C ASP A 248 -14.07 13.56 -10.02
N VAL A 249 -14.11 14.82 -9.58
CA VAL A 249 -13.71 15.99 -10.39
C VAL A 249 -12.82 16.96 -9.62
N GLU A 250 -13.03 17.12 -8.32
CA GLU A 250 -12.39 18.18 -7.54
C GLU A 250 -10.97 17.79 -7.11
N VAL A 251 -10.09 18.77 -7.05
CA VAL A 251 -8.72 18.58 -6.54
C VAL A 251 -8.77 18.34 -5.04
N VAL A 252 -8.14 17.26 -4.58
CA VAL A 252 -8.06 16.86 -3.17
C VAL A 252 -6.68 17.17 -2.60
N ALA A 253 -5.63 16.88 -3.37
CA ALA A 253 -4.26 17.05 -2.93
C ALA A 253 -3.66 18.37 -3.44
N PRO A 254 -2.73 19.00 -2.69
CA PRO A 254 -2.17 18.54 -1.42
C PRO A 254 -3.17 18.58 -0.25
N LEU A 255 -3.12 17.54 0.59
CA LEU A 255 -3.97 17.35 1.76
C LEU A 255 -3.08 17.15 2.99
N THR A 256 -3.21 18.01 4.00
CA THR A 256 -2.57 17.79 5.30
C THR A 256 -3.55 17.14 6.25
N VAL A 257 -3.12 16.05 6.89
CA VAL A 257 -3.87 15.34 7.91
C VAL A 257 -3.09 15.41 9.21
N THR A 258 -3.70 15.94 10.26
CA THR A 258 -3.09 16.12 11.58
C THR A 258 -3.80 15.23 12.59
N ARG A 259 -3.05 14.36 13.25
CA ARG A 259 -3.52 13.47 14.32
C ARG A 259 -3.77 14.27 15.61
N ASP A 260 -4.60 13.73 16.48
CA ASP A 260 -4.99 14.33 17.76
C ASP A 260 -3.83 14.67 18.73
N ASP A 261 -2.63 14.16 18.50
CA ASP A 261 -1.39 14.50 19.20
C ASP A 261 -0.47 15.45 18.41
N ALA A 262 -1.03 16.18 17.44
CA ALA A 262 -0.37 17.13 16.56
C ALA A 262 0.64 16.55 15.56
N ALA A 263 0.83 15.23 15.50
CA ALA A 263 1.61 14.62 14.42
C ALA A 263 0.88 14.81 13.08
N ALA A 264 1.58 15.31 12.05
CA ALA A 264 0.97 15.67 10.78
C ALA A 264 1.63 14.96 9.59
N LEU A 265 0.82 14.70 8.57
CA LEU A 265 1.24 14.16 7.28
C LEU A 265 0.61 15.00 6.17
N THR A 266 1.43 15.61 5.32
CA THR A 266 0.98 16.22 4.07
C THR A 266 1.12 15.22 2.94
N LEU A 267 0.02 14.92 2.25
CA LEU A 267 -0.05 14.10 1.05
C LEU A 267 -0.07 14.99 -0.18
N VAL A 268 0.76 14.70 -1.19
CA VAL A 268 0.83 15.47 -2.44
C VAL A 268 -0.08 14.94 -3.53
N GLY A 269 -0.68 13.76 -3.32
CA GLY A 269 -1.63 13.13 -4.22
C GLY A 269 -1.00 12.03 -5.08
N VAL A 270 -1.86 11.20 -5.66
CA VAL A 270 -1.43 10.13 -6.57
C VAL A 270 -0.85 10.76 -7.84
N PRO A 271 0.32 10.30 -8.34
CA PRO A 271 0.90 10.82 -9.57
C PRO A 271 -0.11 10.80 -10.74
N GLY A 272 -0.34 11.97 -11.34
CA GLY A 272 -1.32 12.13 -12.43
C GLY A 272 -2.80 12.18 -12.00
N SER A 273 -3.11 12.08 -10.70
CA SER A 273 -4.46 12.08 -10.15
C SER A 273 -4.55 12.97 -8.88
N PRO A 274 -4.60 14.31 -9.04
CA PRO A 274 -4.65 15.26 -7.92
C PRO A 274 -5.99 15.23 -7.16
N ASN A 275 -7.00 14.56 -7.71
CA ASN A 275 -8.32 14.35 -7.12
C ASN A 275 -8.34 13.21 -6.09
N SER A 276 -7.19 12.63 -5.75
CA SER A 276 -7.08 11.60 -4.73
C SER A 276 -5.84 11.74 -3.86
N ALA A 277 -6.00 11.46 -2.56
CA ALA A 277 -4.93 11.37 -1.58
C ALA A 277 -5.10 10.07 -0.77
N HIS A 278 -3.99 9.37 -0.54
CA HIS A 278 -3.96 8.04 0.07
C HIS A 278 -2.88 7.97 1.14
N GLY A 279 -3.15 7.24 2.22
CA GLY A 279 -2.13 6.98 3.23
C GLY A 279 -2.51 5.89 4.22
N SER A 280 -1.65 5.75 5.23
CA SER A 280 -1.82 4.84 6.36
C SER A 280 -2.06 5.66 7.62
N MET A 281 -2.94 5.21 8.51
CA MET A 281 -3.22 5.88 9.78
C MET A 281 -3.55 4.87 10.88
N LEU A 282 -3.62 5.39 12.11
CA LEU A 282 -3.95 4.63 13.31
C LEU A 282 -5.48 4.67 13.52
N PRO A 283 -6.16 3.53 13.70
CA PRO A 283 -7.56 3.54 14.12
C PRO A 283 -7.68 4.01 15.57
N GLY A 284 -8.91 4.33 15.98
CA GLY A 284 -9.25 4.75 17.34
C GLY A 284 -8.82 6.16 17.70
N ARG A 285 -8.68 7.06 16.71
CA ARG A 285 -8.14 8.41 16.88
C ARG A 285 -8.91 9.49 16.15
N GLY A 286 -8.70 10.73 16.57
CA GLY A 286 -9.15 11.92 15.88
C GLY A 286 -8.11 12.46 14.91
N TYR A 287 -8.58 12.95 13.77
CA TYR A 287 -7.75 13.64 12.77
C TYR A 287 -8.44 14.89 12.24
N THR A 288 -7.64 15.89 11.93
CA THR A 288 -8.07 17.12 11.24
C THR A 288 -7.50 17.13 9.83
N MET A 289 -8.34 17.40 8.84
CA MET A 289 -7.98 17.51 7.44
C MET A 289 -7.93 18.98 7.03
N GLN A 290 -6.86 19.36 6.33
CA GLN A 290 -6.67 20.68 5.75
C GLN A 290 -6.26 20.54 4.29
N PHE A 291 -7.16 20.96 3.40
CA PHE A 291 -6.90 21.03 1.97
C PHE A 291 -6.05 22.26 1.67
N ALA A 292 -5.02 22.12 0.83
CA ALA A 292 -4.21 23.26 0.39
C ALA A 292 -4.98 24.18 -0.58
N GLY A 293 -5.87 23.59 -1.38
CA GLY A 293 -6.75 24.29 -2.30
C GLY A 293 -8.16 24.50 -1.73
N ALA A 294 -9.12 24.69 -2.65
CA ALA A 294 -10.53 24.73 -2.29
C ALA A 294 -10.95 23.40 -1.64
N VAL A 295 -11.80 23.48 -0.61
CA VAL A 295 -12.38 22.30 0.03
C VAL A 295 -13.29 21.59 -0.99
N PRO A 296 -13.08 20.30 -1.29
CA PRO A 296 -14.00 19.54 -2.12
C PRO A 296 -15.40 19.53 -1.52
N LEU A 297 -16.41 19.80 -2.33
CA LEU A 297 -17.82 19.71 -1.96
C LEU A 297 -18.31 18.26 -1.95
N ARG A 298 -17.69 17.38 -2.74
CA ARG A 298 -18.09 15.98 -2.85
C ARG A 298 -16.98 14.99 -2.50
N PRO A 299 -16.31 15.12 -1.33
CA PRO A 299 -15.28 14.18 -0.94
C PRO A 299 -15.91 12.84 -0.55
N ARG A 300 -15.35 11.77 -1.11
CA ARG A 300 -15.51 10.40 -0.63
C ARG A 300 -14.31 10.04 0.23
N ILE A 301 -14.57 9.76 1.49
CA ILE A 301 -13.55 9.37 2.46
C ILE A 301 -13.78 7.91 2.83
N THR A 302 -12.73 7.10 2.70
CA THR A 302 -12.80 5.65 2.95
C THR A 302 -11.69 5.24 3.91
N LEU A 303 -12.04 4.46 4.92
CA LEU A 303 -11.11 3.61 5.64
C LEU A 303 -11.11 2.21 5.01
N SER A 304 -9.95 1.61 4.85
CA SER A 304 -9.77 0.27 4.29
C SER A 304 -8.92 -0.60 5.22
N ARG A 305 -9.06 -1.93 5.08
CA ARG A 305 -8.39 -2.92 5.93
C ARG A 305 -8.71 -2.75 7.42
N THR A 306 -9.91 -2.26 7.67
CA THR A 306 -10.45 -2.14 9.01
C THR A 306 -11.02 -3.47 9.48
N VAL A 307 -11.20 -3.61 10.79
CA VAL A 307 -12.01 -4.69 11.39
C VAL A 307 -13.24 -4.11 12.08
N ASP A 308 -14.14 -5.00 12.51
CA ASP A 308 -15.39 -4.65 13.19
C ASP A 308 -15.15 -3.62 14.30
N ASN A 309 -15.94 -2.54 14.24
CA ASN A 309 -15.94 -1.44 15.22
C ASN A 309 -14.67 -0.58 15.27
N GLU A 310 -13.66 -0.82 14.43
CA GLU A 310 -12.59 0.17 14.24
C GLU A 310 -13.18 1.48 13.72
N TRP A 311 -12.65 2.59 14.22
CA TRP A 311 -13.20 3.91 13.94
C TRP A 311 -12.13 4.96 13.78
N VAL A 312 -12.48 6.04 13.07
CA VAL A 312 -11.71 7.28 13.01
C VAL A 312 -12.67 8.46 13.07
N ARG A 313 -12.34 9.48 13.85
CA ARG A 313 -13.03 10.78 13.82
C ARG A 313 -12.29 11.73 12.91
N LEU A 314 -12.97 12.32 11.94
CA LEU A 314 -12.41 13.29 11.01
C LEU A 314 -13.07 14.64 11.20
N THR A 315 -12.25 15.68 11.25
CA THR A 315 -12.67 17.08 11.30
C THR A 315 -12.13 17.78 10.05
N LEU A 316 -12.99 18.43 9.27
CA LEU A 316 -12.59 19.13 8.05
C LEU A 316 -13.36 20.44 7.91
N PRO A 317 -12.75 21.51 7.34
CA PRO A 317 -13.52 22.68 6.96
C PRO A 317 -14.56 22.25 5.91
N TYR A 318 -15.78 22.80 5.99
CA TYR A 318 -16.79 22.54 4.98
C TYR A 318 -17.66 23.78 4.75
N PRO A 319 -17.76 24.30 3.51
CA PRO A 319 -18.21 25.67 3.26
C PRO A 319 -19.72 25.88 3.40
N GLN A 320 -20.53 24.83 3.59
CA GLN A 320 -21.98 24.91 3.57
C GLN A 320 -22.61 24.02 4.64
N ALA A 321 -23.52 24.57 5.45
CA ALA A 321 -24.26 23.81 6.47
C ALA A 321 -25.35 22.91 5.87
N ALA A 322 -25.89 23.27 4.70
CA ALA A 322 -26.86 22.48 3.95
C ALA A 322 -26.14 21.35 3.20
N LEU A 323 -26.05 20.19 3.84
CA LEU A 323 -25.28 19.05 3.35
C LEU A 323 -25.97 17.73 3.69
N ARG A 324 -25.63 16.68 2.94
CA ARG A 324 -25.97 15.30 3.28
C ARG A 324 -24.69 14.47 3.42
N VAL A 325 -24.68 13.56 4.39
CA VAL A 325 -23.61 12.58 4.58
C VAL A 325 -24.15 11.19 4.27
N ILE A 326 -23.57 10.53 3.27
CA ILE A 326 -23.95 9.21 2.81
C ILE A 326 -22.93 8.21 3.32
N ARG A 327 -23.36 7.26 4.15
CA ARG A 327 -22.52 6.18 4.66
C ARG A 327 -22.63 4.94 3.78
N ASP A 328 -21.49 4.34 3.45
CA ASP A 328 -21.37 3.06 2.73
C ASP A 328 -22.25 2.99 1.46
N PHE A 329 -22.29 4.09 0.70
CA PHE A 329 -23.08 4.25 -0.54
C PHE A 329 -24.61 4.13 -0.38
N ASN A 330 -25.14 4.11 0.85
CA ASN A 330 -26.58 4.05 1.09
C ASN A 330 -27.23 5.44 0.92
N THR A 331 -27.50 5.82 -0.31
CA THR A 331 -28.11 7.11 -0.67
C THR A 331 -29.57 7.25 -0.20
N SER A 332 -30.25 6.13 0.05
CA SER A 332 -31.64 6.12 0.51
C SER A 332 -31.81 6.50 1.98
N SER A 333 -30.73 6.47 2.77
CA SER A 333 -30.76 6.82 4.19
C SER A 333 -29.50 7.60 4.59
N PRO A 334 -29.40 8.90 4.21
CA PRO A 334 -28.34 9.77 4.68
C PRO A 334 -28.28 9.82 6.21
N LEU A 335 -27.08 10.03 6.78
CA LEU A 335 -26.90 10.12 8.22
C LEU A 335 -27.63 11.34 8.77
N PRO A 336 -28.33 11.24 9.91
CA PRO A 336 -28.84 12.40 10.63
C PRO A 336 -27.72 13.22 11.29
N ALA A 337 -27.98 14.50 11.52
CA ALA A 337 -27.10 15.36 12.30
C ALA A 337 -27.15 15.00 13.80
N ALA A 338 -25.99 15.07 14.47
CA ALA A 338 -25.86 15.17 15.91
C ALA A 338 -25.98 16.63 16.36
N VAL A 339 -26.34 16.85 17.62
CA VAL A 339 -26.49 18.19 18.24
C VAL A 339 -25.14 18.82 18.55
N ASP A 340 -24.15 18.02 18.93
CA ASP A 340 -22.81 18.44 19.28
C ASP A 340 -21.76 17.35 19.03
N LEU A 341 -20.49 17.68 19.31
CA LEU A 341 -19.38 16.74 19.20
C LEU A 341 -19.55 15.54 20.15
N THR A 342 -20.11 15.74 21.33
CA THR A 342 -20.27 14.69 22.35
C THR A 342 -21.25 13.63 21.89
N GLU A 343 -22.39 14.00 21.30
CA GLU A 343 -23.32 13.05 20.70
C GLU A 343 -22.68 12.31 19.53
N LEU A 344 -21.92 13.00 18.67
CA LEU A 344 -21.19 12.35 17.57
C LEU A 344 -20.19 11.32 18.09
N GLU A 345 -19.43 11.65 19.13
CA GLU A 345 -18.44 10.76 19.74
C GLU A 345 -19.09 9.55 20.41
N ALA A 346 -20.27 9.70 21.02
CA ALA A 346 -21.04 8.60 21.57
C ALA A 346 -21.72 7.72 20.51
N SER A 347 -21.90 8.21 19.29
CA SER A 347 -22.60 7.51 18.21
C SER A 347 -21.87 6.25 17.69
N THR A 348 -22.58 5.43 16.93
CA THR A 348 -22.04 4.22 16.26
C THR A 348 -21.50 4.53 14.85
N GLY A 349 -21.15 5.80 14.60
CA GLY A 349 -20.83 6.32 13.27
C GLY A 349 -22.06 6.48 12.38
N ASP A 350 -23.24 6.55 12.99
CA ASP A 350 -24.54 6.76 12.34
C ASP A 350 -24.98 8.22 12.36
N ARG A 351 -24.08 9.15 12.74
CA ARG A 351 -24.32 10.59 12.76
C ARG A 351 -23.15 11.36 12.17
N TYR A 352 -23.40 12.62 11.81
CA TYR A 352 -22.38 13.64 11.55
C TYR A 352 -22.68 14.87 12.41
N TRP A 353 -21.70 15.75 12.62
CA TRP A 353 -21.94 17.05 13.26
C TRP A 353 -21.32 18.17 12.43
N TYR A 354 -22.08 19.24 12.18
CA TYR A 354 -21.57 20.44 11.53
C TYR A 354 -21.58 21.57 12.55
N ASP A 355 -20.40 22.03 12.94
CA ASP A 355 -20.23 23.18 13.82
C ASP A 355 -20.38 24.46 13.01
N ILE A 356 -21.54 25.10 13.14
CA ILE A 356 -21.87 26.35 12.45
C ILE A 356 -20.94 27.50 12.92
N ALA A 357 -20.50 27.49 14.18
CA ALA A 357 -19.68 28.57 14.73
C ALA A 357 -18.28 28.59 14.11
N THR A 358 -17.73 27.43 13.77
CA THR A 358 -16.39 27.29 13.19
C THR A 358 -16.38 26.88 11.72
N ALA A 359 -17.55 26.62 11.11
CA ALA A 359 -17.71 26.06 9.78
C ALA A 359 -16.94 24.73 9.57
N MET A 360 -16.92 23.89 10.61
CA MET A 360 -16.22 22.60 10.61
C MET A 360 -17.21 21.44 10.56
N LEU A 361 -16.97 20.50 9.65
CA LEU A 361 -17.68 19.23 9.59
C LEU A 361 -16.90 18.18 10.38
N HIS A 362 -17.61 17.47 11.25
CA HIS A 362 -17.12 16.36 12.03
C HIS A 362 -17.82 15.08 11.59
N LEU A 363 -17.02 14.08 11.25
CA LEU A 363 -17.45 12.77 10.77
C LEU A 363 -16.88 11.69 11.68
N LYS A 364 -17.65 10.64 11.96
CA LYS A 364 -17.16 9.44 12.66
C LYS A 364 -17.34 8.23 11.76
N LEU A 365 -16.27 7.80 11.11
CA LEU A 365 -16.28 6.58 10.32
C LEU A 365 -16.11 5.41 11.29
N VAL A 366 -17.06 4.47 11.27
CA VAL A 366 -17.00 3.23 12.06
C VAL A 366 -17.25 2.05 11.13
N THR A 367 -16.36 1.07 11.16
CA THR A 367 -16.52 -0.16 10.38
C THR A 367 -17.62 -1.03 10.97
N ARG A 368 -18.61 -1.35 10.14
CA ARG A 368 -19.74 -2.19 10.54
C ARG A 368 -19.31 -3.65 10.67
N VAL A 369 -20.02 -4.40 11.49
CA VAL A 369 -19.82 -5.84 11.67
C VAL A 369 -19.81 -6.57 10.32
N GLY A 370 -18.79 -7.39 10.09
CA GLY A 370 -18.59 -8.16 8.87
C GLY A 370 -18.10 -7.35 7.67
N ARG A 371 -17.67 -6.10 7.87
CA ARG A 371 -17.07 -5.26 6.83
C ARG A 371 -15.57 -5.07 7.07
N THR A 372 -14.85 -4.78 6.00
CA THR A 372 -13.40 -4.48 6.04
C THR A 372 -13.08 -3.04 5.64
N SER A 373 -14.12 -2.22 5.48
CA SER A 373 -14.04 -0.81 5.14
C SER A 373 -15.23 -0.04 5.72
N ALA A 374 -15.05 1.27 5.82
CA ALA A 374 -16.10 2.24 6.11
C ALA A 374 -15.93 3.42 5.15
N THR A 375 -17.02 3.84 4.48
CA THR A 375 -16.99 4.97 3.56
C THR A 375 -18.03 6.01 3.98
N VAL A 376 -17.64 7.28 3.91
CA VAL A 376 -18.57 8.41 3.95
C VAL A 376 -18.37 9.29 2.73
N GLN A 377 -19.48 9.73 2.14
CA GLN A 377 -19.52 10.67 1.03
C GLN A 377 -20.34 11.88 1.47
N VAL A 378 -19.72 13.06 1.42
CA VAL A 378 -20.39 14.32 1.73
C VAL A 378 -20.85 14.96 0.44
N GLU A 379 -22.02 15.57 0.43
CA GLU A 379 -22.51 16.31 -0.74
C GLU A 379 -23.35 17.53 -0.31
N PRO A 380 -23.37 18.62 -1.09
CA PRO A 380 -24.32 19.71 -0.89
C PRO A 380 -25.77 19.22 -1.07
N MET A 381 -26.69 19.84 -0.33
CA MET A 381 -28.14 19.62 -0.50
C MET A 381 -28.79 20.60 -1.46
#